data_AF-A0A3D1PGP0-F1
#
_entry.id   AF-A0A3D1PGP0-F1
#
_cell.length_a   1.000
_cell.length_b   1.000
_cell.length_c   1.000
_cell.angle_alpha   90.00
_cell.angle_beta   90.00
_cell.angle_gamma   90.00
#
_symmetry.space_group_name_H-M   'P 1'
#
loop_
_entity.id
_entity.type
_entity.pdbx_description
1 polymer ?
#
loop_
_entity_poly.entity_id
_entity_poly.type
_entity_poly.pdbx_seq_one_letter_code
_entity_poly.pdbx_strand_id
1 'polypeptide(L)'
;MEPPIERIRLSQTAKDQLTKLKRATKIDQWNILCRWAFCRSLAEPTIPSPVPIPADSNVEMTWRVFGGEISDILLIALKQR
;
A
#
# COMPACT_ATOMS: atom_id res chain seq x y z
N MET A 1 0.07 -12.40 -12.96
CA MET A 1 -0.26 -13.45 -11.96
C MET A 1 -1.61 -13.15 -11.30
N GLU A 2 -2.24 -14.11 -10.63
CA GLU A 2 -3.45 -13.80 -9.84
C GLU A 2 -3.11 -12.85 -8.69
N PRO A 3 -3.95 -11.82 -8.45
CA PRO A 3 -3.70 -10.85 -7.39
C PRO A 3 -3.90 -11.51 -6.02
N PRO A 4 -3.10 -11.16 -5.00
CA PRO A 4 -3.22 -11.77 -3.67
C PRO A 4 -4.53 -11.40 -2.98
N ILE A 5 -5.10 -10.25 -3.34
CA ILE A 5 -6.38 -9.71 -2.90
C ILE A 5 -6.97 -8.88 -4.03
N GLU A 6 -8.30 -8.76 -4.10
CA GLU A 6 -8.94 -7.94 -5.13
C GLU A 6 -8.88 -6.45 -4.81
N ARG A 7 -9.10 -6.08 -3.54
CA ARG A 7 -9.19 -4.71 -3.06
C ARG A 7 -8.32 -4.47 -1.84
N ILE A 8 -7.70 -3.32 -1.81
CA ILE A 8 -6.92 -2.77 -0.69
C ILE A 8 -7.75 -1.66 -0.09
N ARG A 9 -8.08 -1.78 1.20
CA ARG A 9 -8.73 -0.72 1.98
C ARG A 9 -7.80 -0.27 3.09
N LEU A 10 -7.63 1.03 3.24
CA LEU A 10 -6.73 1.60 4.25
C LEU A 10 -7.43 1.77 5.59
N SER A 11 -6.65 1.84 6.67
CA SER A 11 -7.12 2.35 7.96
C SER A 11 -7.25 3.87 7.93
N GLN A 12 -8.09 4.42 8.82
CA GLN A 12 -8.23 5.86 8.97
C GLN A 12 -6.88 6.51 9.37
N THR A 13 -6.10 5.85 10.23
CA THR A 13 -4.74 6.27 10.60
C THR A 13 -3.81 6.33 9.38
N ALA A 14 -3.81 5.30 8.52
CA ALA A 14 -2.97 5.28 7.31
C ALA A 14 -3.39 6.40 6.34
N LYS A 15 -4.70 6.62 6.15
CA LYS A 15 -5.22 7.73 5.34
C LYS A 15 -4.72 9.08 5.86
N ASP A 16 -4.72 9.31 7.17
CA ASP A 16 -4.26 10.58 7.76
C ASP A 16 -2.75 10.79 7.56
N GLN A 17 -1.95 9.73 7.73
CA GLN A 17 -0.50 9.75 7.46
C GLN A 17 -0.21 10.04 5.97
N LEU A 18 -0.87 9.32 5.08
CA LEU A 18 -0.73 9.52 3.64
C LEU A 18 -1.21 10.91 3.21
N THR A 19 -2.26 11.47 3.84
CA THR A 19 -2.72 12.85 3.58
C THR A 19 -1.62 13.87 3.90
N LYS A 20 -0.87 13.67 4.99
CA LYS A 20 0.30 14.52 5.31
C LYS A 20 1.38 14.38 4.24
N LEU A 21 1.66 13.15 3.79
CA LEU A 21 2.62 12.89 2.70
C LEU A 21 2.20 13.54 1.38
N LYS A 22 0.91 13.52 1.01
CA LYS A 22 0.39 14.23 -0.17
C LYS A 22 0.76 15.72 -0.12
N ARG A 23 0.53 16.37 1.02
CA ARG A 23 0.83 17.81 1.21
C ARG A 23 2.32 18.13 1.07
N ALA A 24 3.17 17.25 1.62
CA ALA A 24 4.62 17.41 1.62
C ALA A 24 5.26 17.11 0.25
N THR A 25 4.82 16.03 -0.41
CA THR A 25 5.40 15.55 -1.67
C THR A 25 4.75 16.12 -2.92
N LYS A 26 3.55 16.73 -2.79
CA LYS A 26 2.67 17.13 -3.91
C LYS A 26 2.22 15.98 -4.81
N ILE A 27 2.31 14.74 -4.32
CA ILE A 27 1.79 13.56 -5.02
C ILE A 27 0.33 13.39 -4.61
N ASP A 28 -0.59 13.61 -5.54
CA ASP A 28 -2.01 13.52 -5.24
C ASP A 28 -2.61 12.11 -5.32
N GLN A 29 -1.93 11.19 -5.98
CA GLN A 29 -2.44 9.85 -6.24
C GLN A 29 -2.14 8.90 -5.08
N TRP A 30 -3.20 8.33 -4.49
CA TRP A 30 -3.09 7.40 -3.37
C TRP A 30 -2.30 6.14 -3.71
N ASN A 31 -2.48 5.58 -4.92
CA ASN A 31 -1.77 4.37 -5.34
C ASN A 31 -0.25 4.56 -5.38
N ILE A 32 0.25 5.74 -5.80
CA ILE A 32 1.69 6.03 -5.80
C ILE A 32 2.23 6.04 -4.37
N LEU A 33 1.58 6.75 -3.45
CA LEU A 33 2.02 6.80 -2.05
C LEU A 33 1.92 5.43 -1.36
N CYS A 34 0.87 4.67 -1.64
CA CYS A 34 0.74 3.31 -1.14
C CYS A 34 1.86 2.39 -1.69
N ARG A 35 2.26 2.55 -2.96
CA ARG A 35 3.41 1.80 -3.52
C ARG A 35 4.70 2.14 -2.80
N TRP A 36 4.95 3.43 -2.53
CA TRP A 36 6.13 3.86 -1.79
C TRP A 36 6.15 3.28 -0.38
N ALA A 37 5.03 3.36 0.34
CA ALA A 37 4.89 2.78 1.66
C ALA A 37 5.08 1.25 1.65
N PHE A 38 4.53 0.57 0.64
CA PHE A 38 4.70 -0.86 0.44
C PHE A 38 6.16 -1.25 0.19
N CYS A 39 6.83 -0.62 -0.78
CA CYS A 39 8.25 -0.90 -1.05
C CYS A 39 9.14 -0.54 0.14
N ARG A 40 8.82 0.54 0.87
CA ARG A 40 9.54 0.91 2.09
C ARG A 40 9.37 -0.16 3.17
N SER A 41 8.14 -0.62 3.40
CA SER A 41 7.85 -1.72 4.33
C SER A 41 8.62 -2.99 3.95
N LEU A 42 8.64 -3.34 2.65
CA LEU A 42 9.41 -4.48 2.13
C LEU A 42 10.93 -4.36 2.30
N ALA A 43 11.46 -3.14 2.46
CA ALA A 43 12.88 -2.91 2.71
C ALA A 43 13.25 -2.92 4.20
N GLU A 44 12.27 -2.81 5.12
CA GLU A 44 12.55 -2.86 6.54
C GLU A 44 13.01 -4.27 6.95
N PRO A 45 14.10 -4.45 7.71
CA PRO A 45 14.58 -5.77 8.11
C PRO A 45 13.69 -6.44 9.18
N THR A 46 12.85 -5.66 9.85
CA THR A 46 11.98 -6.13 10.93
C THR A 46 10.70 -6.74 10.38
N ILE A 47 10.19 -7.78 11.05
CA ILE A 47 8.92 -8.41 10.70
C ILE A 47 7.78 -7.41 10.97
N PRO A 48 6.82 -7.23 10.05
CA PRO A 48 5.65 -6.39 10.29
C PRO A 48 4.90 -6.82 11.56
N SER A 49 4.30 -5.85 12.25
CA SER A 49 3.52 -6.13 13.44
C SER A 49 2.38 -7.12 13.13
N PRO A 50 2.18 -8.17 13.95
CA PRO A 50 1.08 -9.13 13.75
C PRO A 50 -0.28 -8.55 14.14
N VAL A 51 -0.33 -7.31 14.65
CA VAL A 51 -1.56 -6.65 15.05
C VAL A 51 -2.46 -6.42 13.84
N PRO A 52 -3.73 -6.86 13.86
CA PRO A 52 -4.67 -6.60 12.78
C PRO A 52 -4.83 -5.10 12.55
N ILE A 53 -4.74 -4.69 11.28
CA ILE A 53 -4.94 -3.29 10.88
C ILE A 53 -6.44 -3.11 10.54
N PRO A 54 -7.14 -2.13 11.16
CA PRO A 54 -8.53 -1.88 10.85
C PRO A 54 -8.69 -1.33 9.41
N ALA A 55 -9.72 -1.77 8.70
CA ALA A 55 -10.03 -1.33 7.34
C ALA A 55 -11.21 -0.34 7.35
N ASP A 56 -11.09 0.73 8.14
CA ASP A 56 -12.15 1.66 8.54
C ASP A 56 -12.17 2.99 7.77
N SER A 57 -11.24 3.20 6.83
CA SER A 57 -11.26 4.41 5.99
C SER A 57 -12.14 4.25 4.74
N ASN A 58 -12.50 5.39 4.14
CA ASN A 58 -13.17 5.45 2.84
C ASN A 58 -12.19 5.36 1.65
N VAL A 59 -10.88 5.19 1.88
CA VAL A 59 -9.91 5.07 0.79
C VAL A 59 -9.71 3.59 0.48
N GLU A 60 -10.18 3.19 -0.70
CA GLU A 60 -9.95 1.87 -1.25
C GLU A 60 -9.50 1.93 -2.71
N MET A 61 -8.78 0.91 -3.15
CA MET A 61 -8.37 0.73 -4.53
C MET A 61 -8.25 -0.75 -4.85
N THR A 62 -8.48 -1.13 -6.11
CA THR A 62 -8.25 -2.51 -6.54
C THR A 62 -6.74 -2.81 -6.62
N TRP A 63 -6.34 -4.08 -6.51
CA TRP A 63 -4.94 -4.47 -6.72
C TRP A 63 -4.41 -4.02 -8.08
N ARG A 64 -5.26 -4.06 -9.12
CA ARG A 64 -4.92 -3.56 -10.46
C ARG A 64 -4.60 -2.06 -10.46
N VAL A 65 -5.39 -1.23 -9.78
CA VAL A 65 -5.11 0.22 -9.67
C VAL A 65 -3.89 0.47 -8.77
N PHE A 66 -3.78 -0.29 -7.68
CA PHE A 66 -2.63 -0.23 -6.79
C PHE A 66 -1.35 -0.54 -7.53
N GLY A 67 -1.23 -1.68 -8.22
CA GLY A 67 0.03 -2.13 -8.82
C GLY A 67 0.25 -1.65 -10.25
N GLY A 68 -0.81 -1.40 -11.03
CA GLY A 68 -0.70 -1.02 -12.44
C GLY A 68 0.19 -1.99 -13.23
N GLU A 69 1.06 -1.43 -14.07
CA GLU A 69 2.02 -2.18 -14.91
C GLU A 69 3.04 -2.98 -14.09
N ILE A 70 3.36 -2.55 -12.87
CA ILE A 70 4.34 -3.21 -12.00
C ILE A 70 3.70 -4.18 -10.99
N SER A 71 2.40 -4.44 -11.11
CA SER A 71 1.63 -5.27 -10.16
C SER A 71 2.25 -6.65 -9.93
N ASP A 72 2.72 -7.30 -10.99
CA ASP A 72 3.38 -8.60 -10.91
C ASP A 72 4.73 -8.53 -10.19
N ILE A 73 5.50 -7.45 -10.39
CA ILE A 73 6.79 -7.24 -9.70
C ILE A 73 6.58 -7.04 -8.21
N LEU A 74 5.57 -6.23 -7.83
CA LEU A 74 5.22 -6.01 -6.43
C LEU A 74 4.80 -7.31 -5.74
N LEU A 75 4.07 -8.18 -6.44
CA LEU A 75 3.69 -9.48 -5.92
C LEU A 75 4.89 -10.41 -5.74
N ILE A 76 5.84 -10.43 -6.68
CA ILE A 76 7.07 -11.22 -6.55
C ILE A 76 7.88 -10.74 -5.35
N ALA A 77 8.07 -9.43 -5.20
CA ALA A 77 8.80 -8.86 -4.08
C ALA A 77 8.15 -9.20 -2.73
N LEU A 78 6.82 -9.23 -2.67
CA LEU A 78 6.09 -9.68 -1.47
C LEU A 78 6.35 -11.15 -1.14
N LYS A 79 6.36 -12.03 -2.15
CA LYS A 79 6.57 -13.48 -1.96
C LYS A 79 8.02 -13.83 -1.55
N GLN A 80 8.98 -12.97 -1.88
CA GLN A 80 10.38 -13.17 -1.53
C GLN A 80 10.72 -12.73 -0.09
N ARG A 81 9.89 -11.88 0.51
CA ARG A 81 10.03 -11.44 1.90
C ARG A 81 9.43 -12.46 2.85
#